data_AF-A0A292Q0I7-F1
#
_entry.id   AF-A0A292Q0I7-F1
#
_cell.length_a   1.000
_cell.length_b   1.000
_cell.length_c   1.000
_cell.angle_alpha   90.00
_cell.angle_beta   90.00
_cell.angle_gamma   90.00
#
_symmetry.space_group_name_H-M   'P 1'
#
loop_
_entity.id
_entity.type
_entity.pdbx_description
1 polymer ?
#
loop_
_entity_poly.entity_id
_entity_poly.type
_entity_poly.pdbx_seq_one_letter_code
_entity_poly.pdbx_strand_id
1 'polypeptide(L)'
;MDHGWRDGRLPAASRPPRTQMLPCPYCRCNNNGKKKKGRRKNLSSRPLPQQTIIPDFRARTDPTLLPLNSSLVPYPTLRPAPIDHALGVGLVLFSPTSTPPSLPNTPPPRQTENLHLRCYFFLSHPQIPHISSSSRPVSILISQTRSPANSTMAPSASTTPPPFFSPQPPTLILPTTGSQHPLFLYGTAWKSASTTDLVSTALSAGFRGLDTANQPKHYREDLIRPALALFPRNSLFIQTKFSSPAGQDPATIPYDPAAPLQKQVRASVERSLENLGVECLDALLLHSPLRTLEATLSAWKVLEGFVAAGKVKHIGISNCSLPILAALYSSPVISVPPSIVQNRFYEDTGYDLSLLEFCREHGIIYQGFWTLTANPGIVKSEIVSKVAAERGWTVEQAMYALVLALGRGWEAGGGVCVLNGTTNEERMKADLEIVGEIDGIKEDDVEEFRDLLRTTYR
;
A
#
# COMPACT_ATOMS: atom_id res chain seq x y z
N MET A 1 -39.89 -51.97 -41.87
CA MET A 1 -41.09 -51.20 -42.27
C MET A 1 -41.26 -50.09 -41.25
N ASP A 2 -41.51 -48.90 -41.79
CA ASP A 2 -41.48 -47.57 -41.18
C ASP A 2 -42.45 -47.30 -40.02
N HIS A 3 -42.19 -46.13 -39.42
CA HIS A 3 -43.08 -45.11 -38.82
C HIS A 3 -42.74 -44.86 -37.34
N GLY A 4 -42.57 -43.65 -36.83
CA GLY A 4 -42.78 -42.30 -37.35
C GLY A 4 -42.83 -41.35 -36.14
N TRP A 5 -42.20 -40.18 -36.26
CA TRP A 5 -42.21 -39.08 -35.29
C TRP A 5 -43.62 -38.58 -34.90
N ARG A 6 -43.80 -38.13 -33.64
CA ARG A 6 -44.67 -36.99 -33.29
C ARG A 6 -44.32 -36.38 -31.92
N ASP A 7 -44.34 -35.05 -31.90
CA ASP A 7 -44.10 -34.10 -30.81
C ASP A 7 -44.92 -34.34 -29.53
N GLY A 8 -44.29 -34.09 -28.37
CA GLY A 8 -44.95 -33.96 -27.06
C GLY A 8 -44.14 -33.09 -26.11
N ARG A 9 -44.57 -31.83 -25.96
CA ARG A 9 -44.01 -30.81 -25.04
C ARG A 9 -44.05 -31.29 -23.57
N LEU A 10 -42.94 -31.17 -22.86
CA LEU A 10 -42.86 -31.27 -21.41
C LEU A 10 -43.23 -29.92 -20.75
N PRO A 11 -43.96 -29.89 -19.62
CA PRO A 11 -44.39 -28.67 -18.95
C PRO A 11 -43.26 -27.99 -18.17
N ALA A 12 -43.27 -26.66 -18.19
CA ALA A 12 -42.31 -25.80 -17.50
C ALA A 12 -42.49 -25.85 -15.97
N ALA A 13 -41.40 -26.12 -15.24
CA ALA A 13 -41.34 -25.99 -13.79
C ALA A 13 -41.40 -24.51 -13.37
N SER A 14 -42.22 -24.23 -12.36
CA SER A 14 -42.48 -22.93 -11.76
C SER A 14 -41.25 -22.36 -11.04
N ARG A 15 -40.94 -21.07 -11.27
CA ARG A 15 -39.91 -20.31 -10.55
C ARG A 15 -40.46 -19.84 -9.18
N PRO A 16 -39.66 -19.87 -8.10
CA PRO A 16 -40.04 -19.26 -6.83
C PRO A 16 -39.99 -17.72 -6.91
N PRO A 17 -40.73 -16.99 -6.04
CA PRO A 17 -40.87 -15.55 -6.13
C PRO A 17 -39.57 -14.82 -5.76
N ARG A 18 -39.31 -13.71 -6.47
CA ARG A 18 -38.19 -12.80 -6.19
C ARG A 18 -38.40 -12.10 -4.85
N THR A 19 -37.53 -12.37 -3.88
CA THR A 19 -37.36 -11.53 -2.70
C THR A 19 -36.73 -10.20 -3.13
N GLN A 20 -37.38 -9.09 -2.79
CA GLN A 20 -36.82 -7.75 -2.99
C GLN A 20 -35.60 -7.57 -2.07
N MET A 21 -34.41 -7.43 -2.66
CA MET A 21 -33.21 -6.99 -1.95
C MET A 21 -33.32 -5.50 -1.62
N LEU A 22 -33.16 -5.15 -0.35
CA LEU A 22 -32.88 -3.78 0.08
C LEU A 22 -31.46 -3.40 -0.37
N PRO A 23 -31.22 -2.17 -0.86
CA PRO A 23 -29.91 -1.76 -1.36
C PRO A 23 -28.90 -1.54 -0.22
N CYS A 24 -27.65 -1.96 -0.46
CA CYS A 24 -26.48 -1.61 0.34
C CYS A 24 -26.18 -0.10 0.18
N PRO A 25 -25.97 0.66 1.28
CA PRO A 25 -25.79 2.11 1.22
C PRO A 25 -24.46 2.58 0.58
N TYR A 26 -23.55 1.66 0.22
CA TYR A 26 -22.19 2.00 -0.24
C TYR A 26 -21.91 1.71 -1.73
N CYS A 27 -22.93 1.37 -2.53
CA CYS A 27 -22.73 1.04 -3.95
C CYS A 27 -23.79 1.72 -4.83
N ARG A 28 -23.50 2.93 -5.33
CA ARG A 28 -24.11 3.44 -6.56
C ARG A 28 -23.04 3.52 -7.65
N CYS A 29 -23.06 2.55 -8.56
CA CYS A 29 -22.32 2.64 -9.83
C CYS A 29 -23.25 3.22 -10.89
N ASN A 30 -22.83 4.32 -11.51
CA ASN A 30 -23.51 4.94 -12.64
C ASN A 30 -22.98 4.32 -13.94
N ASN A 31 -23.78 3.47 -14.58
CA ASN A 31 -23.47 2.89 -15.90
C ASN A 31 -23.92 3.86 -17.00
N ASN A 32 -22.96 4.57 -17.61
CA ASN A 32 -23.19 5.39 -18.79
C ASN A 32 -23.25 4.52 -20.06
N GLY A 33 -24.45 4.08 -20.43
CA GLY A 33 -24.77 3.38 -21.67
C GLY A 33 -25.57 4.24 -22.65
N LYS A 34 -24.87 4.81 -23.63
CA LYS A 34 -25.31 5.16 -25.01
C LYS A 34 -26.74 5.71 -25.21
N LYS A 35 -26.81 7.01 -25.51
CA LYS A 35 -27.94 7.68 -26.18
C LYS A 35 -28.29 6.99 -27.50
N LYS A 36 -29.55 6.58 -27.68
CA LYS A 36 -30.20 6.44 -28.99
C LYS A 36 -31.51 7.23 -28.99
N LYS A 37 -31.65 8.13 -29.96
CA LYS A 37 -32.85 8.91 -30.26
C LYS A 37 -33.97 7.99 -30.76
N GLY A 38 -35.19 8.18 -30.28
CA GLY A 38 -36.38 7.46 -30.76
C GLY A 38 -37.69 8.13 -30.33
N ARG A 39 -38.36 8.72 -31.33
CA ARG A 39 -39.71 9.31 -31.41
C ARG A 39 -40.75 9.01 -30.31
N ARG A 40 -41.45 10.08 -29.92
CA ARG A 40 -42.76 10.13 -29.22
C ARG A 40 -43.81 9.20 -29.84
N LYS A 41 -44.56 8.49 -28.99
CA LYS A 41 -45.99 8.18 -29.20
C LYS A 41 -46.73 8.22 -27.85
N ASN A 42 -47.84 8.95 -27.84
CA ASN A 42 -48.83 9.01 -26.76
C ASN A 42 -49.54 7.66 -26.61
N LEU A 43 -49.79 7.22 -25.38
CA LEU A 43 -50.90 6.34 -25.04
C LEU A 43 -51.35 6.57 -23.59
N SER A 44 -52.65 6.40 -23.41
CA SER A 44 -53.54 6.90 -22.38
C SER A 44 -53.62 6.07 -21.09
N SER A 45 -53.82 6.79 -19.97
CA SER A 45 -54.65 6.49 -18.79
C SER A 45 -54.91 5.03 -18.34
N ARG A 46 -54.47 4.71 -17.11
CA ARG A 46 -55.24 3.99 -16.07
C ARG A 46 -54.62 4.22 -14.67
N PRO A 47 -55.42 4.24 -13.58
CA PRO A 47 -54.99 4.74 -12.26
C PRO A 47 -54.30 3.67 -11.40
N LEU A 48 -53.36 4.11 -10.55
CA LEU A 48 -52.72 3.30 -9.51
C LEU A 48 -53.41 3.51 -8.15
N PRO A 49 -53.51 2.48 -7.29
CA PRO A 49 -54.18 2.59 -6.00
C PRO A 49 -53.30 3.27 -4.94
N GLN A 50 -53.99 3.91 -3.98
CA GLN A 50 -53.45 4.66 -2.84
C GLN A 50 -52.41 3.87 -2.04
N GLN A 51 -51.28 4.51 -1.73
CA GLN A 51 -50.35 4.08 -0.68
C GLN A 51 -50.33 5.11 0.45
N THR A 52 -50.38 4.54 1.65
CA THR A 52 -50.48 5.13 2.97
C THR A 52 -49.29 6.02 3.31
N ILE A 53 -49.58 7.17 3.89
CA ILE A 53 -48.63 8.19 4.37
C ILE A 53 -48.02 7.73 5.70
N ILE A 54 -46.68 7.76 5.82
CA ILE A 54 -45.95 7.76 7.10
C ILE A 54 -44.95 8.94 7.07
N PRO A 55 -44.85 9.76 8.13
CA PRO A 55 -44.46 11.16 8.01
C PRO A 55 -42.96 11.45 8.16
N ASP A 56 -42.62 12.59 7.56
CA ASP A 56 -41.37 13.33 7.53
C ASP A 56 -40.90 13.76 8.93
N PHE A 57 -39.70 13.36 9.36
CA PHE A 57 -39.08 13.84 10.61
C PHE A 57 -38.30 15.13 10.33
N ARG A 58 -38.99 16.27 10.37
CA ARG A 58 -38.36 17.59 10.54
C ARG A 58 -38.24 17.87 12.04
N ALA A 59 -37.01 17.93 12.53
CA ALA A 59 -36.73 18.41 13.88
C ALA A 59 -37.17 19.88 14.00
N ARG A 60 -38.19 20.13 14.83
CA ARG A 60 -38.59 21.45 15.27
C ARG A 60 -37.66 21.88 16.41
N THR A 61 -37.13 23.09 16.29
CA THR A 61 -36.50 23.85 17.37
C THR A 61 -37.55 24.25 18.41
N ASP A 62 -37.35 23.88 19.67
CA ASP A 62 -38.11 24.40 20.81
C ASP A 62 -37.32 25.57 21.44
N PRO A 63 -37.86 26.80 21.50
CA PRO A 63 -37.20 27.95 22.07
C PRO A 63 -37.70 28.20 23.51
N THR A 64 -37.26 27.40 24.46
CA THR A 64 -37.31 27.79 25.87
C THR A 64 -36.10 27.22 26.59
N LEU A 65 -35.10 28.07 26.84
CA LEU A 65 -34.18 28.07 28.00
C LEU A 65 -33.16 29.22 27.81
N LEU A 66 -33.33 30.27 28.61
CA LEU A 66 -32.41 31.40 28.76
C LEU A 66 -31.40 31.12 29.90
N PRO A 67 -30.31 31.92 30.04
CA PRO A 67 -28.94 31.40 30.11
C PRO A 67 -28.35 31.37 31.53
N LEU A 68 -27.29 30.58 31.71
CA LEU A 68 -26.34 30.75 32.80
C LEU A 68 -24.99 31.17 32.24
N ASN A 69 -24.47 32.26 32.80
CA ASN A 69 -23.29 32.99 32.37
C ASN A 69 -22.05 32.58 33.18
N SER A 70 -20.89 32.82 32.58
CA SER A 70 -19.55 33.00 33.16
C SER A 70 -18.90 31.88 33.99
N SER A 71 -17.78 31.33 33.49
CA SER A 71 -16.43 31.74 33.96
C SER A 71 -15.34 30.99 33.20
N LEU A 72 -14.43 31.77 32.61
CA LEU A 72 -13.19 31.35 31.96
C LEU A 72 -12.14 30.93 33.01
N VAL A 73 -11.46 29.82 32.78
CA VAL A 73 -10.15 29.51 33.37
C VAL A 73 -9.23 29.00 32.25
N PRO A 74 -8.02 29.55 32.05
CA PRO A 74 -7.15 29.22 30.92
C PRO A 74 -6.27 27.98 31.19
N TYR A 75 -6.02 27.19 30.14
CA TYR A 75 -5.02 26.12 30.12
C TYR A 75 -3.60 26.69 30.04
N PRO A 76 -2.60 26.11 30.74
CA PRO A 76 -1.23 26.59 30.66
C PRO A 76 -0.55 26.16 29.35
N THR A 77 0.06 27.14 28.69
CA THR A 77 0.97 26.96 27.56
C THR A 77 2.37 26.63 28.07
N LEU A 78 2.90 25.47 27.70
CA LEU A 78 4.32 25.15 27.89
C LEU A 78 5.10 25.67 26.68
N ARG A 79 5.96 26.66 26.91
CA ARG A 79 7.00 27.10 25.96
C ARG A 79 8.22 26.18 26.06
N PRO A 80 8.93 25.87 24.96
CA PRO A 80 10.25 25.27 25.04
C PRO A 80 11.31 26.36 25.34
N ALA A 81 12.21 26.07 26.26
CA ALA A 81 13.42 26.86 26.53
C ALA A 81 14.58 26.39 25.63
N PRO A 82 15.54 27.27 25.27
CA PRO A 82 16.56 26.98 24.27
C PRO A 82 17.71 26.12 24.82
N ILE A 83 18.34 25.36 23.92
CA ILE A 83 19.55 24.56 24.16
C ILE A 83 20.76 25.47 23.95
N ASP A 84 21.57 25.63 25.00
CA ASP A 84 22.92 26.21 24.91
C ASP A 84 23.97 25.14 25.16
N HIS A 85 25.00 25.12 24.32
CA HIS A 85 26.18 24.27 24.42
C HIS A 85 27.12 24.77 25.52
N ALA A 86 27.54 23.90 26.45
CA ALA A 86 28.78 24.07 27.19
C ALA A 86 29.37 22.73 27.68
N LEU A 87 30.65 22.55 27.37
CA LEU A 87 31.55 21.51 27.86
C LEU A 87 31.74 21.63 29.39
N GLY A 88 31.76 20.49 30.08
CA GLY A 88 32.08 20.44 31.51
C GLY A 88 32.41 19.04 31.98
N VAL A 89 33.70 18.74 32.08
CA VAL A 89 34.26 17.54 32.71
C VAL A 89 33.99 17.60 34.21
N GLY A 90 33.43 16.54 34.80
CA GLY A 90 33.17 16.46 36.23
C GLY A 90 33.14 15.02 36.75
N LEU A 91 34.30 14.57 37.23
CA LEU A 91 34.54 13.31 37.93
C LEU A 91 34.11 13.44 39.40
N VAL A 92 33.24 12.56 39.92
CA VAL A 92 33.10 12.30 41.37
C VAL A 92 32.84 10.80 41.61
N LEU A 93 33.60 10.25 42.55
CA LEU A 93 33.72 8.83 42.94
C LEU A 93 33.01 8.50 44.28
N PHE A 94 32.77 7.19 44.48
CA PHE A 94 32.39 6.40 45.69
C PHE A 94 30.93 6.50 46.19
N SER A 95 30.04 5.48 46.13
CA SER A 95 29.97 4.08 46.67
C SER A 95 29.35 3.99 48.11
N PRO A 96 28.91 2.81 48.63
CA PRO A 96 27.66 2.09 48.30
C PRO A 96 26.91 1.54 49.55
N THR A 97 25.59 1.29 49.47
CA THR A 97 24.82 0.36 50.34
C THR A 97 23.51 0.03 49.62
N SER A 98 22.98 -1.19 49.47
CA SER A 98 23.02 -2.42 50.27
C SER A 98 22.58 -3.63 49.40
N THR A 99 23.19 -4.79 49.63
CA THR A 99 22.96 -6.10 48.98
C THR A 99 21.73 -6.89 49.52
N PRO A 100 21.28 -7.95 48.81
CA PRO A 100 19.95 -8.60 48.92
C PRO A 100 19.98 -9.92 49.74
N PRO A 101 18.85 -10.66 49.87
CA PRO A 101 18.86 -12.05 50.31
C PRO A 101 18.86 -13.08 49.16
N SER A 102 19.43 -14.23 49.50
CA SER A 102 20.08 -15.26 48.70
C SER A 102 19.24 -16.50 48.35
N LEU A 103 19.65 -17.17 47.26
CA LEU A 103 19.34 -18.54 46.82
C LEU A 103 19.95 -19.63 47.73
N PRO A 104 19.56 -20.92 47.58
CA PRO A 104 20.41 -22.06 47.89
C PRO A 104 21.01 -22.75 46.64
N ASN A 105 22.20 -23.33 46.88
CA ASN A 105 23.24 -23.84 45.98
C ASN A 105 22.98 -25.19 45.28
N THR A 106 23.64 -25.41 44.13
CA THR A 106 24.46 -26.62 43.82
C THR A 106 25.31 -26.42 42.53
N PRO A 107 26.46 -27.14 42.36
CA PRO A 107 27.66 -26.66 41.64
C PRO A 107 27.82 -27.15 40.17
N PRO A 108 28.79 -26.61 39.39
CA PRO A 108 28.94 -26.89 37.95
C PRO A 108 30.07 -27.90 37.62
N PRO A 109 30.10 -28.46 36.39
CA PRO A 109 31.32 -28.98 35.80
C PRO A 109 31.79 -28.21 34.54
N ARG A 110 33.05 -27.77 34.63
CA ARG A 110 34.16 -27.79 33.67
C ARG A 110 33.95 -27.40 32.19
N GLN A 111 34.78 -26.43 31.80
CA GLN A 111 35.23 -26.08 30.46
C GLN A 111 35.86 -27.27 29.71
N THR A 112 35.60 -27.37 28.40
CA THR A 112 36.60 -27.68 27.37
C THR A 112 36.14 -27.18 25.98
N GLU A 113 36.97 -26.31 25.43
CA GLU A 113 37.49 -26.24 24.05
C GLU A 113 36.58 -25.99 22.82
N ASN A 114 37.04 -24.97 22.08
CA ASN A 114 36.64 -24.55 20.74
C ASN A 114 36.87 -25.64 19.69
N LEU A 115 35.84 -25.95 18.90
CA LEU A 115 35.98 -26.71 17.66
C LEU A 115 35.75 -25.80 16.45
N HIS A 116 36.85 -25.46 15.76
CA HIS A 116 36.84 -24.86 14.44
C HIS A 116 36.38 -25.90 13.39
N LEU A 117 35.23 -25.68 12.75
CA LEU A 117 34.81 -26.41 11.57
C LEU A 117 35.55 -25.88 10.34
N ARG A 118 36.52 -26.66 9.84
CA ARG A 118 37.07 -26.56 8.48
C ARG A 118 36.29 -27.51 7.56
N CYS A 119 35.61 -26.95 6.57
CA CYS A 119 35.04 -27.72 5.46
C CYS A 119 36.14 -28.13 4.47
N TYR A 120 36.33 -29.43 4.28
CA TYR A 120 37.09 -30.01 3.17
C TYR A 120 36.14 -30.25 1.99
N PHE A 121 36.47 -29.68 0.83
CA PHE A 121 35.88 -30.08 -0.46
C PHE A 121 36.75 -31.20 -1.07
N PHE A 122 36.15 -32.37 -1.27
CA PHE A 122 36.65 -33.42 -2.15
C PHE A 122 35.97 -33.27 -3.51
N LEU A 123 36.75 -33.07 -4.57
CA LEU A 123 36.32 -33.34 -5.95
C LEU A 123 37.42 -34.11 -6.67
N SER A 124 37.12 -35.37 -6.94
CA SER A 124 37.89 -36.30 -7.75
C SER A 124 37.54 -36.06 -9.22
N HIS A 125 38.51 -35.92 -10.12
CA HIS A 125 38.35 -36.15 -11.57
C HIS A 125 39.62 -36.82 -12.16
N PRO A 126 39.49 -37.71 -13.15
CA PRO A 126 40.58 -38.56 -13.62
C PRO A 126 41.37 -37.99 -14.82
N GLN A 127 42.52 -38.64 -15.07
CA GLN A 127 43.61 -38.31 -16.00
C GLN A 127 43.26 -38.42 -17.50
N ILE A 128 43.98 -37.66 -18.33
CA ILE A 128 44.13 -37.84 -19.79
C ILE A 128 45.63 -37.66 -20.16
N PRO A 129 46.22 -38.46 -21.10
CA PRO A 129 47.67 -38.56 -21.29
C PRO A 129 48.27 -37.66 -22.40
N HIS A 130 49.61 -37.60 -22.40
CA HIS A 130 50.52 -36.81 -23.25
C HIS A 130 50.82 -37.38 -24.67
N ILE A 131 51.55 -36.57 -25.48
CA ILE A 131 52.45 -36.81 -26.67
C ILE A 131 51.88 -36.16 -27.96
N SER A 132 52.58 -35.44 -28.88
CA SER A 132 53.98 -35.03 -29.14
C SER A 132 54.10 -33.84 -30.14
N SER A 133 55.19 -33.08 -30.01
CA SER A 133 56.06 -32.41 -31.02
C SER A 133 55.57 -31.94 -32.40
N SER A 134 55.90 -30.69 -32.78
CA SER A 134 56.82 -30.41 -33.90
C SER A 134 57.32 -28.96 -33.89
N SER A 135 58.53 -28.78 -34.42
CA SER A 135 59.43 -27.63 -34.31
C SER A 135 59.38 -26.72 -35.53
N ARG A 136 59.71 -25.42 -35.39
CA ARG A 136 60.63 -24.67 -36.28
C ARG A 136 60.96 -23.25 -35.72
N PRO A 137 62.20 -22.75 -35.86
CA PRO A 137 62.67 -21.50 -35.24
C PRO A 137 62.79 -20.34 -36.24
N VAL A 138 62.64 -19.08 -35.80
CA VAL A 138 63.19 -17.91 -36.53
C VAL A 138 63.70 -16.82 -35.57
N SER A 139 65.02 -16.66 -35.65
CA SER A 139 65.95 -15.53 -35.45
C SER A 139 65.54 -14.22 -34.75
N ILE A 140 66.43 -13.86 -33.81
CA ILE A 140 66.59 -12.55 -33.16
C ILE A 140 67.29 -11.56 -34.12
N LEU A 141 66.83 -10.30 -34.15
CA LEU A 141 67.68 -9.16 -34.52
C LEU A 141 67.57 -8.06 -33.47
N ILE A 142 68.71 -7.76 -32.84
CA ILE A 142 68.94 -6.69 -31.87
C ILE A 142 69.19 -5.40 -32.65
N SER A 143 68.51 -4.31 -32.28
CA SER A 143 68.96 -2.95 -32.57
C SER A 143 68.95 -2.14 -31.28
N GLN A 144 70.13 -1.71 -30.86
CA GLN A 144 70.40 -0.86 -29.72
C GLN A 144 70.01 0.60 -30.05
N THR A 145 69.26 1.26 -29.18
CA THR A 145 69.43 2.71 -28.94
C THR A 145 69.19 3.06 -27.46
N ARG A 146 70.29 3.53 -26.85
CA ARG A 146 70.49 4.36 -25.63
C ARG A 146 69.32 4.63 -24.66
N SER A 147 69.56 4.18 -23.41
CA SER A 147 69.28 4.75 -22.08
C SER A 147 69.11 6.30 -22.00
N PRO A 148 68.40 6.88 -20.99
CA PRO A 148 68.65 6.60 -19.57
C PRO A 148 67.50 6.63 -18.55
N ALA A 149 67.83 6.02 -17.40
CA ALA A 149 67.45 6.34 -16.03
C ALA A 149 65.98 6.19 -15.59
N ASN A 150 65.76 5.08 -14.88
CA ASN A 150 64.93 4.90 -13.68
C ASN A 150 64.11 6.11 -13.22
N SER A 151 62.79 5.99 -13.36
CA SER A 151 61.86 6.39 -12.30
C SER A 151 60.95 5.22 -11.96
N THR A 152 60.88 4.93 -10.67
CA THR A 152 60.04 3.92 -10.03
C THR A 152 58.57 4.10 -10.41
N MET A 153 57.98 3.13 -11.12
CA MET A 153 56.54 3.07 -11.32
C MET A 153 55.86 2.47 -10.09
N ALA A 154 55.01 3.27 -9.44
CA ALA A 154 54.01 2.81 -8.50
C ALA A 154 52.99 1.88 -9.23
N PRO A 155 52.40 0.89 -8.54
CA PRO A 155 51.43 0.00 -9.16
C PRO A 155 50.21 0.81 -9.63
N SER A 156 49.80 0.59 -10.89
CA SER A 156 48.64 1.22 -11.47
C SER A 156 47.40 0.90 -10.64
N ALA A 157 46.79 1.93 -10.05
CA ALA A 157 45.51 1.82 -9.39
C ALA A 157 44.48 1.32 -10.42
N SER A 158 43.93 0.14 -10.15
CA SER A 158 42.71 -0.37 -10.77
C SER A 158 41.58 0.64 -10.56
N THR A 159 41.32 1.49 -11.55
CA THR A 159 40.13 2.32 -11.61
C THR A 159 38.95 1.43 -11.99
N THR A 160 38.36 0.76 -11.01
CA THR A 160 36.96 0.38 -11.11
C THR A 160 36.15 1.68 -11.29
N PRO A 161 35.33 1.81 -12.35
CA PRO A 161 34.46 2.96 -12.46
C PRO A 161 33.58 3.02 -11.20
N PRO A 162 33.33 4.22 -10.64
CA PRO A 162 32.42 4.33 -9.52
C PRO A 162 31.07 3.72 -9.92
N PRO A 163 30.38 3.00 -9.02
CA PRO A 163 29.03 2.54 -9.31
C PRO A 163 28.21 3.74 -9.76
N PHE A 164 27.57 3.63 -10.92
CA PHE A 164 26.53 4.55 -11.34
C PHE A 164 25.42 4.46 -10.30
N PHE A 165 25.47 5.33 -9.29
CA PHE A 165 24.34 5.59 -8.42
C PHE A 165 23.35 6.42 -9.23
N SER A 166 22.51 5.74 -10.01
CA SER A 166 21.24 6.36 -10.38
C SER A 166 20.53 6.72 -9.07
N PRO A 167 20.10 7.98 -8.88
CA PRO A 167 19.34 8.34 -7.70
C PRO A 167 18.15 7.40 -7.59
N GLN A 168 18.02 6.72 -6.45
CA GLN A 168 16.86 5.88 -6.20
C GLN A 168 15.63 6.79 -6.18
N PRO A 169 14.50 6.38 -6.80
CA PRO A 169 13.29 7.19 -6.78
C PRO A 169 12.88 7.44 -5.32
N PRO A 170 12.30 8.62 -5.01
CA PRO A 170 11.89 8.93 -3.66
C PRO A 170 10.88 7.89 -3.13
N THR A 171 11.06 7.55 -1.87
CA THR A 171 10.21 6.62 -1.13
C THR A 171 9.75 7.27 0.16
N LEU A 172 8.54 6.97 0.58
CA LEU A 172 8.07 7.29 1.92
C LEU A 172 8.76 6.40 2.95
N ILE A 173 8.90 6.89 4.18
CA ILE A 173 9.46 6.11 5.29
C ILE A 173 8.35 5.81 6.29
N LEU A 174 8.17 4.52 6.59
CA LEU A 174 7.26 4.05 7.65
C LEU A 174 7.96 4.22 9.01
N PRO A 175 7.52 5.16 9.86
CA PRO A 175 8.28 5.57 11.05
C PRO A 175 8.49 4.44 12.04
N THR A 176 7.51 3.54 12.16
CA THR A 176 7.53 2.40 13.07
C THR A 176 8.64 1.39 12.78
N THR A 177 9.18 1.34 11.56
CA THR A 177 10.18 0.34 11.17
C THR A 177 11.38 0.92 10.40
N GLY A 178 11.30 2.16 9.92
CA GLY A 178 12.25 2.73 8.96
C GLY A 178 12.14 2.14 7.54
N SER A 179 11.18 1.25 7.28
CA SER A 179 11.00 0.63 5.96
C SER A 179 10.58 1.64 4.91
N GLN A 180 11.08 1.46 3.69
CA GLN A 180 10.67 2.24 2.54
C GLN A 180 9.31 1.79 2.01
N HIS A 181 8.50 2.75 1.58
CA HIS A 181 7.22 2.55 0.93
C HIS A 181 7.20 3.34 -0.39
N PRO A 182 6.84 2.74 -1.52
CA PRO A 182 6.81 3.44 -2.81
C PRO A 182 5.70 4.48 -2.86
N LEU A 183 5.89 5.56 -3.64
CA LEU A 183 4.88 6.61 -3.83
C LEU A 183 3.71 6.14 -4.72
N PHE A 184 3.92 5.12 -5.54
CA PHE A 184 2.88 4.43 -6.28
C PHE A 184 2.78 2.96 -5.92
N LEU A 185 1.54 2.49 -5.76
CA LEU A 185 1.19 1.07 -5.75
C LEU A 185 0.45 0.72 -7.04
N TYR A 186 0.87 -0.35 -7.71
CA TYR A 186 0.12 -0.88 -8.84
C TYR A 186 -1.13 -1.63 -8.34
N GLY A 187 -2.30 -1.08 -8.61
CA GLY A 187 -3.59 -1.62 -8.19
C GLY A 187 -4.10 -2.72 -9.11
N THR A 188 -4.37 -3.90 -8.55
CA THR A 188 -4.76 -5.11 -9.31
C THR A 188 -6.27 -5.37 -9.38
N ALA A 189 -7.10 -4.44 -8.88
CA ALA A 189 -8.55 -4.55 -8.99
C ALA A 189 -8.99 -4.54 -10.46
N TRP A 190 -10.03 -5.33 -10.77
CA TRP A 190 -10.70 -5.39 -12.07
C TRP A 190 -9.83 -5.82 -13.25
N LYS A 191 -8.67 -6.46 -12.99
CA LYS A 191 -7.80 -6.99 -14.05
C LYS A 191 -8.24 -8.35 -14.56
N SER A 192 -8.99 -9.11 -13.75
CA SER A 192 -9.55 -10.40 -14.12
C SER A 192 -8.48 -11.38 -14.64
N ALA A 193 -8.68 -12.02 -15.80
CA ALA A 193 -7.73 -12.96 -16.39
C ALA A 193 -6.40 -12.29 -16.80
N SER A 194 -6.39 -10.99 -17.10
CA SER A 194 -5.19 -10.24 -17.49
C SER A 194 -4.28 -9.87 -16.31
N THR A 195 -4.57 -10.36 -15.09
CA THR A 195 -3.83 -9.99 -13.88
C THR A 195 -2.35 -10.33 -13.99
N THR A 196 -2.00 -11.55 -14.41
CA THR A 196 -0.59 -11.98 -14.53
C THR A 196 0.19 -11.09 -15.50
N ASP A 197 -0.37 -10.85 -16.69
CA ASP A 197 0.30 -10.07 -17.75
C ASP A 197 0.47 -8.62 -17.30
N LEU A 198 -0.59 -7.99 -16.79
CA LEU A 198 -0.54 -6.59 -16.37
C LEU A 198 0.38 -6.34 -15.17
N VAL A 199 0.43 -7.27 -14.21
CA VAL A 199 1.40 -7.17 -13.11
C VAL A 199 2.83 -7.32 -13.64
N SER A 200 3.07 -8.28 -14.55
CA SER A 200 4.39 -8.46 -15.16
C SER A 200 4.83 -7.21 -15.93
N THR A 201 3.93 -6.61 -16.71
CA THR A 201 4.17 -5.36 -17.43
C THR A 201 4.44 -4.19 -16.47
N ALA A 202 3.65 -4.03 -15.40
CA ALA A 202 3.85 -2.96 -14.44
C ALA A 202 5.19 -3.06 -13.70
N LEU A 203 5.56 -4.26 -13.22
CA LEU A 203 6.85 -4.48 -12.57
C LEU A 203 8.03 -4.24 -13.53
N SER A 204 7.89 -4.66 -14.78
CA SER A 204 8.89 -4.41 -15.84
C SER A 204 9.02 -2.93 -16.20
N ALA A 205 7.91 -2.17 -16.14
CA ALA A 205 7.90 -0.73 -16.34
C ALA A 205 8.59 0.04 -15.20
N GLY A 206 8.72 -0.56 -14.02
CA GLY A 206 9.44 0.03 -12.88
C GLY A 206 8.64 0.10 -11.59
N PHE A 207 7.37 -0.32 -11.57
CA PHE A 207 6.62 -0.40 -10.32
C PHE A 207 7.33 -1.34 -9.35
N ARG A 208 7.40 -0.94 -8.08
CA ARG A 208 7.93 -1.77 -6.99
C ARG A 208 6.89 -2.03 -5.90
N GLY A 209 5.76 -1.33 -5.94
CA GLY A 209 4.62 -1.58 -5.07
C GLY A 209 3.46 -2.26 -5.78
N LEU A 210 2.85 -3.24 -5.12
CA LEU A 210 1.67 -3.96 -5.60
C LEU A 210 0.57 -3.94 -4.54
N ASP A 211 -0.63 -3.56 -4.96
CA ASP A 211 -1.84 -3.58 -4.14
C ASP A 211 -2.86 -4.58 -4.71
N THR A 212 -3.24 -5.54 -3.88
CA THR A 212 -4.28 -6.53 -4.18
C THR A 212 -5.21 -6.74 -2.97
N ALA A 213 -6.07 -7.74 -3.01
CA ALA A 213 -6.89 -8.15 -1.86
C ALA A 213 -7.30 -9.61 -2.00
N ASN A 214 -7.50 -10.30 -0.88
CA ASN A 214 -8.13 -11.63 -0.86
C ASN A 214 -9.64 -11.52 -1.04
N GLN A 215 -10.04 -10.98 -2.19
CA GLN A 215 -11.42 -10.69 -2.55
C GLN A 215 -11.63 -11.06 -4.03
N PRO A 216 -11.91 -12.35 -4.33
CA PRO A 216 -12.05 -12.85 -5.71
C PRO A 216 -13.13 -12.15 -6.55
N LYS A 217 -13.99 -11.35 -5.92
CA LYS A 217 -14.95 -10.45 -6.57
C LYS A 217 -14.29 -9.44 -7.53
N HIS A 218 -13.16 -8.85 -7.15
CA HIS A 218 -12.48 -7.82 -7.95
C HIS A 218 -11.00 -8.13 -8.21
N TYR A 219 -10.40 -9.00 -7.41
CA TYR A 219 -8.97 -9.27 -7.40
C TYR A 219 -8.72 -10.75 -7.74
N ARG A 220 -7.54 -11.05 -8.27
CA ARG A 220 -7.10 -12.41 -8.60
C ARG A 220 -5.69 -12.65 -8.06
N GLU A 221 -5.57 -12.71 -6.72
CA GLU A 221 -4.28 -12.96 -6.06
C GLU A 221 -3.60 -14.24 -6.56
N ASP A 222 -4.41 -15.26 -6.85
CA ASP A 222 -3.98 -16.55 -7.38
C ASP A 222 -3.23 -16.45 -8.72
N LEU A 223 -3.42 -15.35 -9.46
CA LEU A 223 -2.77 -15.08 -10.74
C LEU A 223 -1.51 -14.21 -10.61
N ILE A 224 -1.18 -13.69 -9.43
CA ILE A 224 -0.09 -12.72 -9.25
C ILE A 224 1.27 -13.41 -9.08
N ARG A 225 1.32 -14.58 -8.45
CA ARG A 225 2.56 -15.30 -8.10
C ARG A 225 3.55 -15.50 -9.26
N PRO A 226 3.13 -15.90 -10.48
CA PRO A 226 4.07 -16.06 -11.59
C PRO A 226 4.82 -14.76 -11.93
N ALA A 227 4.15 -13.62 -11.84
CA ALA A 227 4.76 -12.32 -12.12
C ALA A 227 5.73 -11.91 -11.01
N LEU A 228 5.39 -12.17 -9.73
CA LEU A 228 6.27 -11.89 -8.59
C LEU A 228 7.58 -12.69 -8.66
N ALA A 229 7.53 -13.93 -9.12
CA ALA A 229 8.69 -14.82 -9.21
C ALA A 229 9.79 -14.30 -10.17
N LEU A 230 9.47 -13.33 -11.03
CA LEU A 230 10.41 -12.70 -11.96
C LEU A 230 11.29 -11.63 -11.31
N PHE A 231 11.00 -11.22 -10.06
CA PHE A 231 11.67 -10.12 -9.39
C PHE A 231 12.16 -10.54 -8.00
N PRO A 232 13.31 -10.00 -7.53
CA PRO A 232 13.78 -10.26 -6.17
C PRO A 232 12.75 -9.80 -5.14
N ARG A 233 12.38 -10.68 -4.19
CA ARG A 233 11.36 -10.38 -3.18
C ARG A 233 11.66 -9.09 -2.39
N ASN A 234 12.92 -8.84 -2.06
CA ASN A 234 13.37 -7.65 -1.32
C ASN A 234 13.29 -6.34 -2.12
N SER A 235 13.06 -6.41 -3.44
CA SER A 235 12.83 -5.24 -4.28
C SER A 235 11.37 -4.83 -4.35
N LEU A 236 10.46 -5.62 -3.78
CA LEU A 236 9.01 -5.43 -3.89
C LEU A 236 8.38 -5.07 -2.56
N PHE A 237 7.39 -4.18 -2.62
CA PHE A 237 6.41 -3.92 -1.58
C PHE A 237 5.09 -4.59 -1.96
N ILE A 238 4.69 -5.64 -1.24
CA ILE A 238 3.49 -6.42 -1.54
C ILE A 238 2.44 -6.19 -0.46
N GLN A 239 1.29 -5.69 -0.89
CA GLN A 239 0.16 -5.36 -0.04
C GLN A 239 -1.10 -6.12 -0.42
N THR A 240 -1.77 -6.69 0.57
CA THR A 240 -3.10 -7.31 0.40
C THR A 240 -4.06 -6.92 1.53
N LYS A 241 -5.30 -7.44 1.48
CA LYS A 241 -6.39 -7.06 2.37
C LYS A 241 -7.25 -8.24 2.77
N PHE A 242 -7.64 -8.26 4.04
CA PHE A 242 -8.76 -9.06 4.52
C PHE A 242 -10.08 -8.34 4.23
N SER A 243 -11.01 -9.01 3.54
CA SER A 243 -12.37 -8.51 3.33
C SER A 243 -13.35 -9.32 4.15
N SER A 244 -14.33 -8.68 4.79
CA SER A 244 -15.40 -9.38 5.52
C SER A 244 -16.31 -10.15 4.56
N PRO A 245 -17.11 -11.13 5.04
CA PRO A 245 -18.05 -11.86 4.18
C PRO A 245 -18.99 -10.96 3.38
N ALA A 246 -19.44 -9.85 3.96
CA ALA A 246 -20.31 -8.88 3.27
C ALA A 246 -19.62 -8.13 2.13
N GLY A 247 -18.29 -8.03 2.17
CA GLY A 247 -17.48 -7.48 1.10
C GLY A 247 -17.15 -8.47 -0.02
N GLN A 248 -17.45 -9.75 0.15
CA GLN A 248 -17.11 -10.80 -0.81
C GLN A 248 -18.24 -11.07 -1.81
N ASP A 249 -17.93 -11.80 -2.89
CA ASP A 249 -18.94 -12.57 -3.61
C ASP A 249 -19.20 -13.86 -2.81
N PRO A 250 -20.45 -14.14 -2.40
CA PRO A 250 -20.79 -15.35 -1.63
C PRO A 250 -20.33 -16.67 -2.26
N ALA A 251 -20.20 -16.72 -3.59
CA ALA A 251 -19.80 -17.94 -4.29
C ALA A 251 -18.29 -18.22 -4.26
N THR A 252 -17.47 -17.24 -3.89
CA THR A 252 -16.00 -17.31 -4.02
C THR A 252 -15.25 -16.86 -2.76
N ILE A 253 -15.91 -16.88 -1.59
CA ILE A 253 -15.28 -16.52 -0.32
C ILE A 253 -14.05 -17.43 -0.08
N PRO A 254 -12.86 -16.88 0.17
CA PRO A 254 -11.61 -17.65 0.27
C PRO A 254 -11.41 -18.37 1.61
N TYR A 255 -12.42 -18.36 2.47
CA TYR A 255 -12.44 -18.95 3.81
C TYR A 255 -13.89 -19.30 4.19
N ASP A 256 -14.09 -20.07 5.27
CA ASP A 256 -15.43 -20.42 5.76
C ASP A 256 -16.15 -19.17 6.36
N PRO A 257 -17.23 -18.65 5.75
CA PRO A 257 -17.93 -17.48 6.27
C PRO A 257 -18.73 -17.73 7.55
N ALA A 258 -18.95 -19.00 7.92
CA ALA A 258 -19.62 -19.38 9.17
C ALA A 258 -18.65 -19.51 10.34
N ALA A 259 -17.34 -19.56 10.09
CA ALA A 259 -16.33 -19.63 11.14
C ALA A 259 -16.34 -18.37 12.01
N PRO A 260 -15.87 -18.43 13.27
CA PRO A 260 -15.65 -17.22 14.08
C PRO A 260 -14.73 -16.21 13.38
N LEU A 261 -14.98 -14.91 13.58
CA LEU A 261 -14.27 -13.82 12.91
C LEU A 261 -12.74 -14.00 12.92
N GLN A 262 -12.15 -14.36 14.05
CA GLN A 262 -10.70 -14.51 14.14
C GLN A 262 -10.18 -15.68 13.29
N LYS A 263 -10.96 -16.74 13.11
CA LYS A 263 -10.63 -17.84 12.19
C LYS A 263 -10.77 -17.41 10.73
N GLN A 264 -11.80 -16.61 10.40
CA GLN A 264 -11.95 -16.04 9.05
C GLN A 264 -10.74 -15.20 8.66
N VAL A 265 -10.33 -14.28 9.55
CA VAL A 265 -9.19 -13.39 9.31
C VAL A 265 -7.91 -14.22 9.13
N ARG A 266 -7.62 -15.18 10.01
CA ARG A 266 -6.43 -16.05 9.88
C ARG A 266 -6.42 -16.83 8.57
N ALA A 267 -7.51 -17.53 8.26
CA ALA A 267 -7.61 -18.34 7.04
C ALA A 267 -7.46 -17.47 5.77
N SER A 268 -8.02 -16.26 5.77
CA SER A 268 -7.86 -15.33 4.66
C SER A 268 -6.41 -14.88 4.48
N VAL A 269 -5.71 -14.51 5.56
CA VAL A 269 -4.31 -14.05 5.46
C VAL A 269 -3.40 -15.19 5.03
N GLU A 270 -3.59 -16.40 5.58
CA GLU A 270 -2.85 -17.60 5.18
C GLU A 270 -3.07 -17.93 3.70
N ARG A 271 -4.30 -17.82 3.21
CA ARG A 271 -4.61 -17.99 1.80
C ARG A 271 -3.93 -16.94 0.91
N SER A 272 -3.82 -15.69 1.35
CA SER A 272 -3.09 -14.67 0.59
C SER A 272 -1.59 -14.96 0.51
N LEU A 273 -0.96 -15.38 1.62
CA LEU A 273 0.44 -15.81 1.63
C LEU A 273 0.68 -16.96 0.63
N GLU A 274 -0.24 -17.93 0.60
CA GLU A 274 -0.20 -19.06 -0.36
C GLU A 274 -0.39 -18.60 -1.81
N ASN A 275 -1.44 -17.83 -2.08
CA ASN A 275 -1.78 -17.33 -3.42
C ASN A 275 -0.65 -16.51 -4.02
N LEU A 276 -0.07 -15.60 -3.22
CA LEU A 276 1.03 -14.73 -3.64
C LEU A 276 2.38 -15.45 -3.62
N GLY A 277 2.48 -16.58 -2.91
CA GLY A 277 3.71 -17.35 -2.80
C GLY A 277 4.80 -16.66 -2.02
N VAL A 278 4.44 -15.91 -0.97
CA VAL A 278 5.38 -15.16 -0.14
C VAL A 278 5.28 -15.58 1.32
N GLU A 279 6.42 -15.59 2.02
CA GLU A 279 6.47 -15.92 3.45
C GLU A 279 6.06 -14.74 4.34
N CYS A 280 6.25 -13.52 3.82
CA CYS A 280 5.98 -12.27 4.53
C CYS A 280 5.35 -11.25 3.57
N LEU A 281 4.31 -10.55 4.02
CA LEU A 281 3.70 -9.39 3.38
C LEU A 281 4.35 -8.10 3.88
N ASP A 282 4.53 -7.12 2.99
CA ASP A 282 4.97 -5.80 3.45
C ASP A 282 3.82 -5.07 4.14
N ALA A 283 2.59 -5.16 3.62
CA ALA A 283 1.42 -4.62 4.28
C ALA A 283 0.17 -5.53 4.19
N LEU A 284 -0.61 -5.54 5.26
CA LEU A 284 -1.92 -6.18 5.32
C LEU A 284 -2.96 -5.18 5.82
N LEU A 285 -4.01 -4.92 5.04
CA LEU A 285 -5.10 -4.05 5.49
C LEU A 285 -6.36 -4.80 5.87
N LEU A 286 -7.11 -4.27 6.84
CA LEU A 286 -8.56 -4.47 6.87
C LEU A 286 -9.17 -3.70 5.69
N HIS A 287 -9.86 -4.39 4.78
CA HIS A 287 -10.38 -3.76 3.56
C HIS A 287 -11.47 -2.71 3.86
N SER A 288 -12.16 -2.84 4.99
CA SER A 288 -13.10 -1.85 5.53
C SER A 288 -13.21 -2.05 7.04
N PRO A 289 -13.61 -1.02 7.82
CA PRO A 289 -14.14 -1.24 9.16
C PRO A 289 -15.23 -2.32 9.13
N LEU A 290 -15.25 -3.17 10.16
CA LEU A 290 -16.32 -4.15 10.32
C LEU A 290 -17.58 -3.46 10.86
N ARG A 291 -18.69 -4.22 10.93
CA ARG A 291 -20.00 -3.70 11.32
C ARG A 291 -20.00 -2.93 12.65
N THR A 292 -19.11 -3.30 13.57
CA THR A 292 -18.91 -2.61 14.84
C THR A 292 -17.43 -2.29 15.06
N LEU A 293 -17.16 -1.28 15.89
CA LEU A 293 -15.79 -0.97 16.31
C LEU A 293 -15.17 -2.16 17.06
N GLU A 294 -15.95 -2.83 17.92
CA GLU A 294 -15.50 -4.04 18.64
C GLU A 294 -15.05 -5.15 17.68
N ALA A 295 -15.84 -5.44 16.64
CA ALA A 295 -15.45 -6.42 15.62
C ALA A 295 -14.19 -5.97 14.87
N THR A 296 -14.07 -4.67 14.57
CA THR A 296 -12.88 -4.09 13.94
C THR A 296 -11.64 -4.28 14.81
N LEU A 297 -11.71 -3.97 16.10
CA LEU A 297 -10.63 -4.17 17.07
C LEU A 297 -10.28 -5.66 17.22
N SER A 298 -11.29 -6.53 17.24
CA SER A 298 -11.12 -7.99 17.33
C SER A 298 -10.41 -8.56 16.10
N ALA A 299 -10.75 -8.09 14.91
CA ALA A 299 -10.02 -8.44 13.68
C ALA A 299 -8.59 -7.87 13.72
N TRP A 300 -8.44 -6.60 14.13
CA TRP A 300 -7.14 -5.94 14.26
C TRP A 300 -6.17 -6.72 15.15
N LYS A 301 -6.65 -7.26 16.28
CA LYS A 301 -5.85 -8.13 17.15
C LYS A 301 -5.29 -9.37 16.46
N VAL A 302 -6.00 -9.90 15.47
CA VAL A 302 -5.48 -11.02 14.67
C VAL A 302 -4.38 -10.52 13.72
N LEU A 303 -4.54 -9.34 13.13
CA LEU A 303 -3.53 -8.71 12.27
C LEU A 303 -2.23 -8.46 13.05
N GLU A 304 -2.31 -7.96 14.29
CA GLU A 304 -1.16 -7.81 15.18
C GLU A 304 -0.42 -9.13 15.43
N GLY A 305 -1.15 -10.23 15.55
CA GLY A 305 -0.56 -11.56 15.69
C GLY A 305 0.30 -11.96 14.48
N PHE A 306 -0.09 -11.55 13.26
CA PHE A 306 0.74 -11.76 12.07
C PHE A 306 1.98 -10.88 12.03
N VAL A 307 1.92 -9.68 12.61
CA VAL A 307 3.10 -8.81 12.80
C VAL A 307 4.06 -9.45 13.80
N ALA A 308 3.56 -9.88 14.96
CA ALA A 308 4.37 -10.56 15.98
C ALA A 308 5.02 -11.85 15.45
N ALA A 309 4.35 -12.55 14.53
CA ALA A 309 4.87 -13.76 13.89
C ALA A 309 5.84 -13.48 12.72
N GLY A 310 6.12 -12.21 12.38
CA GLY A 310 7.00 -11.83 11.27
C GLY A 310 6.42 -12.10 9.87
N LYS A 311 5.13 -12.43 9.78
CA LYS A 311 4.44 -12.72 8.50
C LYS A 311 3.89 -11.47 7.80
N VAL A 312 3.79 -10.35 8.53
CA VAL A 312 3.35 -9.05 8.03
C VAL A 312 4.23 -7.98 8.65
N LYS A 313 4.74 -7.03 7.86
CA LYS A 313 5.54 -5.92 8.41
C LYS A 313 4.65 -4.77 8.89
N HIS A 314 3.64 -4.41 8.11
CA HIS A 314 2.75 -3.28 8.36
C HIS A 314 1.29 -3.66 8.33
N ILE A 315 0.49 -3.04 9.20
CA ILE A 315 -0.96 -3.23 9.22
C ILE A 315 -1.67 -1.90 9.04
N GLY A 316 -2.76 -1.94 8.27
CA GLY A 316 -3.51 -0.75 7.88
C GLY A 316 -5.01 -1.00 7.81
N ILE A 317 -5.76 0.05 7.51
CA ILE A 317 -7.21 -0.04 7.28
C ILE A 317 -7.61 0.75 6.04
N SER A 318 -8.56 0.23 5.28
CA SER A 318 -9.08 0.88 4.08
C SER A 318 -10.54 1.32 4.30
N ASN A 319 -11.04 2.26 3.50
CA ASN A 319 -12.42 2.76 3.54
C ASN A 319 -12.84 3.23 4.95
N CYS A 320 -11.94 3.93 5.63
CA CYS A 320 -12.06 4.30 7.03
C CYS A 320 -12.30 5.80 7.17
N SER A 321 -13.28 6.21 7.99
CA SER A 321 -13.46 7.60 8.34
C SER A 321 -12.51 8.02 9.47
N LEU A 322 -12.23 9.32 9.59
CA LEU A 322 -11.38 9.85 10.65
C LEU A 322 -11.82 9.42 12.07
N PRO A 323 -13.13 9.48 12.45
CA PRO A 323 -13.54 9.02 13.78
C PRO A 323 -13.21 7.55 14.06
N ILE A 324 -13.33 6.67 13.05
CA ILE A 324 -13.01 5.23 13.21
C ILE A 324 -11.50 5.04 13.27
N LEU A 325 -10.74 5.72 12.41
CA LEU A 325 -9.27 5.65 12.41
C LEU A 325 -8.70 6.12 13.75
N ALA A 326 -9.16 7.27 14.25
CA ALA A 326 -8.73 7.81 15.54
C ALA A 326 -9.12 6.89 16.70
N ALA A 327 -10.33 6.32 16.68
CA ALA A 327 -10.77 5.37 17.70
C ALA A 327 -9.95 4.08 17.70
N LEU A 328 -9.55 3.58 16.52
CA LEU A 328 -8.66 2.43 16.37
C LEU A 328 -7.24 2.75 16.85
N TYR A 329 -6.69 3.87 16.40
CA TYR A 329 -5.34 4.32 16.72
C TYR A 329 -5.14 4.54 18.22
N SER A 330 -6.10 5.19 18.87
CA SER A 330 -6.04 5.52 20.30
C SER A 330 -6.62 4.44 21.21
N SER A 331 -6.97 3.27 20.67
CA SER A 331 -7.59 2.21 21.45
C SER A 331 -6.59 1.59 22.45
N PRO A 332 -6.91 1.53 23.76
CA PRO A 332 -5.98 1.01 24.76
C PRO A 332 -5.75 -0.50 24.64
N VAL A 333 -6.61 -1.20 23.90
CA VAL A 333 -6.41 -2.63 23.65
C VAL A 333 -5.41 -2.85 22.53
N ILE A 334 -5.16 -1.91 21.61
CA ILE A 334 -4.28 -2.10 20.45
C ILE A 334 -2.82 -1.85 20.83
N SER A 335 -1.92 -2.69 20.31
CA SER A 335 -0.48 -2.67 20.58
C SER A 335 0.34 -2.25 19.35
N VAL A 336 -0.18 -2.49 18.15
CA VAL A 336 0.40 -2.02 16.88
C VAL A 336 -0.62 -1.09 16.22
N PRO A 337 -0.42 0.23 16.27
CA PRO A 337 -1.34 1.18 15.66
C PRO A 337 -1.32 1.06 14.12
N PRO A 338 -2.39 1.52 13.42
CA PRO A 338 -2.40 1.57 11.96
C PRO A 338 -1.25 2.46 11.47
N SER A 339 -0.39 1.91 10.61
CA SER A 339 0.67 2.69 9.94
C SER A 339 0.27 3.10 8.51
N ILE A 340 -0.87 2.59 8.03
CA ILE A 340 -1.40 2.84 6.68
C ILE A 340 -2.92 3.03 6.76
N VAL A 341 -3.44 4.03 6.04
CA VAL A 341 -4.86 4.16 5.73
C VAL A 341 -5.07 4.28 4.22
N GLN A 342 -5.97 3.49 3.63
CA GLN A 342 -6.22 3.49 2.19
C GLN A 342 -7.67 3.88 1.86
N ASN A 343 -7.88 5.05 1.26
CA ASN A 343 -9.21 5.61 1.03
C ASN A 343 -9.42 6.09 -0.41
N ARG A 344 -10.70 6.23 -0.75
CA ARG A 344 -11.11 6.94 -1.96
C ARG A 344 -10.71 8.40 -1.82
N PHE A 345 -10.00 8.94 -2.80
CA PHE A 345 -9.72 10.35 -2.91
C PHE A 345 -10.79 10.99 -3.80
N TYR A 346 -11.81 11.61 -3.20
CA TYR A 346 -12.99 12.13 -3.91
C TYR A 346 -13.78 13.15 -3.08
N GLU A 347 -14.67 13.87 -3.77
CA GLU A 347 -15.47 14.97 -3.24
C GLU A 347 -16.31 14.58 -2.01
N ASP A 348 -17.01 13.44 -2.01
CA ASP A 348 -17.95 13.11 -0.90
C ASP A 348 -17.26 12.96 0.47
N THR A 349 -15.95 12.69 0.52
CA THR A 349 -15.18 12.65 1.78
C THR A 349 -14.44 13.95 2.07
N GLY A 350 -14.69 15.01 1.30
CA GLY A 350 -13.90 16.23 1.35
C GLY A 350 -12.42 15.97 1.07
N TYR A 351 -12.13 15.02 0.17
CA TYR A 351 -10.79 14.57 -0.18
C TYR A 351 -9.94 14.12 1.01
N ASP A 352 -10.59 13.71 2.11
CA ASP A 352 -9.95 13.27 3.35
C ASP A 352 -9.01 14.34 3.98
N LEU A 353 -9.21 15.64 3.73
CA LEU A 353 -8.28 16.68 4.22
C LEU A 353 -8.03 16.63 5.74
N SER A 354 -9.07 16.46 6.56
CA SER A 354 -8.90 16.30 8.02
C SER A 354 -8.22 14.98 8.41
N LEU A 355 -8.41 13.93 7.60
CA LEU A 355 -7.77 12.63 7.84
C LEU A 355 -6.31 12.64 7.42
N LEU A 356 -5.95 13.36 6.35
CA LEU A 356 -4.56 13.64 5.97
C LEU A 356 -3.82 14.35 7.09
N GLU A 357 -4.45 15.33 7.74
CA GLU A 357 -3.85 16.01 8.89
C GLU A 357 -3.56 15.05 10.06
N PHE A 358 -4.53 14.20 10.40
CA PHE A 358 -4.32 13.14 11.39
C PHE A 358 -3.18 12.19 10.98
N CYS A 359 -3.08 11.84 9.70
CA CYS A 359 -1.99 10.99 9.21
C CYS A 359 -0.63 11.67 9.31
N ARG A 360 -0.58 12.98 9.03
CA ARG A 360 0.62 13.82 9.15
C ARG A 360 1.13 13.89 10.58
N GLU A 361 0.23 14.09 11.54
CA GLU A 361 0.58 14.16 12.97
C GLU A 361 1.06 12.82 13.55
N HIS A 362 0.58 11.71 12.99
CA HIS A 362 0.83 10.36 13.52
C HIS A 362 1.78 9.50 12.67
N GLY A 363 2.35 10.06 11.59
CA GLY A 363 3.28 9.34 10.72
C GLY A 363 2.64 8.15 9.99
N ILE A 364 1.35 8.27 9.64
CA ILE A 364 0.59 7.24 8.93
C ILE A 364 0.71 7.51 7.42
N ILE A 365 0.92 6.47 6.60
CA ILE A 365 0.85 6.62 5.15
C ILE A 365 -0.62 6.66 4.70
N TYR A 366 -1.01 7.73 4.04
CA TYR A 366 -2.28 7.80 3.32
C TYR A 366 -2.12 7.25 1.90
N GLN A 367 -2.97 6.30 1.52
CA GLN A 367 -3.00 5.71 0.18
C GLN A 367 -4.30 6.07 -0.53
N GLY A 368 -4.23 7.00 -1.48
CA GLY A 368 -5.37 7.44 -2.27
C GLY A 368 -5.66 6.54 -3.46
N PHE A 369 -6.92 6.11 -3.63
CA PHE A 369 -7.39 5.48 -4.86
C PHE A 369 -8.55 6.25 -5.49
N TRP A 370 -8.82 5.97 -6.77
CA TRP A 370 -9.74 6.75 -7.62
C TRP A 370 -9.33 8.19 -7.90
N THR A 371 -8.05 8.51 -7.72
CA THR A 371 -7.47 9.85 -7.88
C THR A 371 -7.85 10.56 -9.18
N LEU A 372 -7.93 9.85 -10.30
CA LEU A 372 -8.33 10.44 -11.58
C LEU A 372 -9.82 10.27 -11.86
N THR A 373 -10.32 9.03 -11.83
CA THR A 373 -11.66 8.69 -12.35
C THR A 373 -12.81 9.27 -11.53
N ALA A 374 -12.59 9.51 -10.22
CA ALA A 374 -13.59 10.16 -9.38
C ALA A 374 -13.51 11.69 -9.46
N ASN A 375 -12.47 12.26 -10.07
CA ASN A 375 -12.17 13.70 -9.98
C ASN A 375 -12.01 14.37 -11.37
N PRO A 376 -12.89 14.12 -12.36
CA PRO A 376 -12.73 14.68 -13.70
C PRO A 376 -12.82 16.21 -13.75
N GLY A 377 -13.44 16.85 -12.75
CA GLY A 377 -13.45 18.31 -12.59
C GLY A 377 -12.10 18.84 -12.13
N ILE A 378 -11.55 18.25 -11.06
CA ILE A 378 -10.24 18.64 -10.51
C ILE A 378 -9.12 18.42 -11.52
N VAL A 379 -9.13 17.31 -12.26
CA VAL A 379 -8.14 17.03 -13.32
C VAL A 379 -8.12 18.12 -14.40
N LYS A 380 -9.22 18.83 -14.62
CA LYS A 380 -9.35 19.91 -15.61
C LYS A 380 -9.23 21.31 -14.99
N SER A 381 -8.87 21.41 -13.71
CA SER A 381 -8.72 22.69 -13.03
C SER A 381 -7.54 23.49 -13.56
N GLU A 382 -7.56 24.79 -13.28
CA GLU A 382 -6.50 25.72 -13.69
C GLU A 382 -5.16 25.34 -13.06
N ILE A 383 -5.13 25.02 -11.76
CA ILE A 383 -3.91 24.61 -11.06
C ILE A 383 -3.30 23.32 -11.63
N VAL A 384 -4.11 22.30 -11.94
CA VAL A 384 -3.60 21.07 -12.58
C VAL A 384 -3.05 21.36 -13.97
N SER A 385 -3.75 22.19 -14.75
CA SER A 385 -3.32 22.57 -16.10
C SER A 385 -2.04 23.42 -16.10
N LYS A 386 -1.91 24.32 -15.12
CA LYS A 386 -0.71 25.14 -14.87
C LYS A 386 0.50 24.26 -14.61
N VAL A 387 0.40 23.35 -13.64
CA VAL A 387 1.51 22.43 -13.31
C VAL A 387 1.86 21.53 -14.49
N ALA A 388 0.85 21.00 -15.22
CA ALA A 388 1.08 20.21 -16.43
C ALA A 388 1.89 20.98 -17.48
N ALA A 389 1.50 22.23 -17.78
CA ALA A 389 2.18 23.06 -18.76
C ALA A 389 3.61 23.44 -18.34
N GLU A 390 3.82 23.81 -17.08
CA GLU A 390 5.15 24.16 -16.56
C GLU A 390 6.13 22.97 -16.59
N ARG A 391 5.62 21.74 -16.43
CA ARG A 391 6.42 20.52 -16.39
C ARG A 391 6.53 19.79 -17.72
N GLY A 392 5.70 20.13 -18.70
CA GLY A 392 5.57 19.34 -19.93
C GLY A 392 4.94 17.97 -19.69
N TRP A 393 4.07 17.85 -18.68
CA TRP A 393 3.37 16.61 -18.33
C TRP A 393 1.94 16.60 -18.86
N THR A 394 1.30 15.43 -18.82
CA THR A 394 -0.16 15.37 -18.96
C THR A 394 -0.87 15.91 -17.72
N VAL A 395 -2.15 16.24 -17.85
CA VAL A 395 -2.97 16.67 -16.70
C VAL A 395 -3.15 15.55 -15.67
N GLU A 396 -3.14 14.29 -16.09
CA GLU A 396 -3.18 13.13 -15.20
C GLU A 396 -1.89 13.01 -14.36
N GLN A 397 -0.73 13.17 -15.01
CA GLN A 397 0.57 13.20 -14.33
C GLN A 397 0.66 14.36 -13.34
N ALA A 398 0.24 15.56 -13.74
CA ALA A 398 0.20 16.73 -12.85
C ALA A 398 -0.75 16.53 -11.66
N MET A 399 -1.92 15.93 -11.89
CA MET A 399 -2.86 15.56 -10.81
C MET A 399 -2.21 14.57 -9.83
N TYR A 400 -1.53 13.54 -10.32
CA TYR A 400 -0.82 12.62 -9.44
C TYR A 400 0.29 13.30 -8.64
N ALA A 401 1.10 14.13 -9.28
CA ALA A 401 2.17 14.86 -8.61
C ALA A 401 1.65 15.78 -7.51
N LEU A 402 0.57 16.54 -7.77
CA LEU A 402 -0.07 17.41 -6.78
C LEU A 402 -0.62 16.62 -5.59
N VAL A 403 -1.27 15.48 -5.83
CA VAL A 403 -1.80 14.63 -4.76
C VAL A 403 -0.68 14.02 -3.91
N LEU A 404 0.38 13.49 -4.54
CA LEU A 404 1.53 12.98 -3.82
C LEU A 404 2.24 14.11 -3.02
N ALA A 405 2.27 15.33 -3.58
CA ALA A 405 2.89 16.49 -2.94
C ALA A 405 2.18 16.93 -1.65
N LEU A 406 0.89 16.61 -1.46
CA LEU A 406 0.19 16.82 -0.19
C LEU A 406 0.87 16.10 1.00
N GLY A 407 1.60 15.02 0.70
CA GLY A 407 2.33 14.20 1.65
C GLY A 407 3.79 14.59 1.87
N ARG A 408 4.29 15.65 1.24
CA ARG A 408 5.70 16.04 1.33
C ARG A 408 6.02 16.70 2.65
N GLY A 409 7.23 16.42 3.16
CA GLY A 409 7.80 17.11 4.33
C GLY A 409 7.12 16.78 5.67
N TRP A 410 6.40 15.67 5.78
CA TRP A 410 5.77 15.29 7.05
C TRP A 410 6.84 14.90 8.08
N GLU A 411 6.93 15.68 9.17
CA GLU A 411 7.97 15.54 10.21
C GLU A 411 7.91 14.20 10.94
N ALA A 412 6.71 13.68 11.19
CA ALA A 412 6.51 12.37 11.81
C ALA A 412 6.83 11.19 10.89
N GLY A 413 7.25 11.46 9.65
CA GLY A 413 7.34 10.49 8.55
C GLY A 413 5.97 10.18 7.95
N GLY A 414 5.81 9.02 7.30
CA GLY A 414 4.61 8.72 6.54
C GLY A 414 4.56 9.47 5.20
N GLY A 415 3.36 9.92 4.78
CA GLY A 415 3.15 10.70 3.56
C GLY A 415 1.95 10.23 2.74
N VAL A 416 1.88 10.68 1.49
CA VAL A 416 0.81 10.33 0.55
C VAL A 416 1.35 9.44 -0.56
N CYS A 417 0.67 8.32 -0.76
CA CYS A 417 0.88 7.38 -1.84
C CYS A 417 -0.39 7.30 -2.69
N VAL A 418 -0.25 6.96 -3.97
CA VAL A 418 -1.38 6.78 -4.89
C VAL A 418 -1.45 5.35 -5.43
N LEU A 419 -2.66 4.81 -5.53
CA LEU A 419 -2.92 3.58 -6.28
C LEU A 419 -3.09 3.90 -7.77
N ASN A 420 -2.17 3.40 -8.58
CA ASN A 420 -2.24 3.49 -10.03
C ASN A 420 -2.72 2.16 -10.62
N GLY A 421 -3.85 2.20 -11.32
CA GLY A 421 -4.47 1.03 -11.93
C GLY A 421 -4.48 1.08 -13.46
N THR A 422 -3.57 1.80 -14.12
CA THR A 422 -3.54 1.83 -15.60
C THR A 422 -3.30 0.42 -16.18
N THR A 423 -3.83 0.17 -17.37
CA THR A 423 -3.59 -1.07 -18.14
C THR A 423 -2.77 -0.80 -19.40
N ASN A 424 -2.29 0.43 -19.59
CA ASN A 424 -1.50 0.84 -20.73
C ASN A 424 -0.05 1.02 -20.27
N GLU A 425 0.86 0.30 -20.92
CA GLU A 425 2.28 0.25 -20.56
C GLU A 425 2.98 1.60 -20.70
N GLU A 426 2.67 2.38 -21.73
CA GLU A 426 3.26 3.71 -21.92
C GLU A 426 2.90 4.63 -20.75
N ARG A 427 1.64 4.61 -20.30
CA ARG A 427 1.20 5.32 -19.10
C ARG A 427 1.86 4.78 -17.83
N MET A 428 2.10 3.47 -17.71
CA MET A 428 2.85 2.94 -16.57
C MET A 428 4.23 3.59 -16.46
N LYS A 429 4.94 3.71 -17.58
CA LYS A 429 6.28 4.34 -17.63
C LYS A 429 6.20 5.84 -17.37
N ALA A 430 5.32 6.54 -18.08
CA ALA A 430 5.14 7.98 -17.95
C ALA A 430 4.72 8.39 -16.53
N ASP A 431 3.81 7.63 -15.90
CA ASP A 431 3.39 7.92 -14.52
C ASP A 431 4.53 7.70 -13.52
N LEU A 432 5.46 6.77 -13.76
CA LEU A 432 6.61 6.56 -12.88
C LEU A 432 7.69 7.65 -13.00
N GLU A 433 7.81 8.30 -14.16
CA GLU A 433 8.78 9.39 -14.37
C GLU A 433 8.56 10.55 -13.39
N ILE A 434 7.30 10.87 -13.09
CA ILE A 434 6.96 12.00 -12.19
C ILE A 434 7.46 11.77 -10.76
N VAL A 435 7.67 10.51 -10.35
CA VAL A 435 8.09 10.16 -8.99
C VAL A 435 9.45 10.80 -8.70
N GLY A 436 10.37 10.78 -9.65
CA GLY A 436 11.71 11.38 -9.50
C GLY A 436 11.70 12.92 -9.49
N GLU A 437 10.60 13.55 -9.91
CA GLU A 437 10.50 15.00 -10.08
C GLU A 437 9.58 15.66 -9.05
N ILE A 438 8.98 14.88 -8.15
CA ILE A 438 7.98 15.35 -7.19
C ILE A 438 8.51 16.45 -6.25
N ASP A 439 9.80 16.40 -5.89
CA ASP A 439 10.42 17.42 -5.04
C ASP A 439 10.51 18.79 -5.73
N GLY A 440 10.38 18.81 -7.05
CA GLY A 440 10.32 20.04 -7.82
C GLY A 440 9.01 20.82 -7.64
N ILE A 441 7.90 20.19 -7.22
CA ILE A 441 6.59 20.86 -7.14
C ILE A 441 6.65 22.02 -6.15
N LYS A 442 6.22 23.21 -6.58
CA LYS A 442 6.28 24.43 -5.78
C LYS A 442 5.25 24.35 -4.66
N GLU A 443 5.62 24.79 -3.46
CA GLU A 443 4.70 24.75 -2.31
C GLU A 443 3.45 25.61 -2.53
N ASP A 444 3.59 26.76 -3.22
CA ASP A 444 2.45 27.62 -3.59
C ASP A 444 1.43 26.87 -4.47
N ASP A 445 1.89 26.00 -5.37
CA ASP A 445 0.99 25.18 -6.21
C ASP A 445 0.27 24.11 -5.37
N VAL A 446 0.95 23.56 -4.36
CA VAL A 446 0.36 22.59 -3.43
C VAL A 446 -0.70 23.25 -2.56
N GLU A 447 -0.47 24.46 -2.05
CA GLU A 447 -1.47 25.19 -1.26
C GLU A 447 -2.66 25.63 -2.13
N GLU A 448 -2.41 26.12 -3.36
CA GLU A 448 -3.48 26.44 -4.32
C GLU A 448 -4.35 25.20 -4.62
N PHE A 449 -3.72 24.04 -4.80
CA PHE A 449 -4.42 22.77 -4.97
C PHE A 449 -5.20 22.38 -3.70
N ARG A 450 -4.60 22.53 -2.52
CA ARG A 450 -5.26 22.24 -1.23
C ARG A 450 -6.51 23.12 -1.04
N ASP A 451 -6.46 24.39 -1.42
CA ASP A 451 -7.59 25.32 -1.39
C ASP A 451 -8.69 24.95 -2.40
N LEU A 452 -8.31 24.48 -3.59
CA LEU A 452 -9.28 23.92 -4.54
C LEU A 452 -10.04 22.73 -3.95
N LEU A 453 -9.34 21.81 -3.27
CA LEU A 453 -9.99 20.65 -2.63
C LEU A 453 -10.96 21.09 -1.52
N ARG A 454 -10.58 22.09 -0.71
CA ARG A 454 -11.43 22.65 0.35
C ARG A 454 -12.70 23.30 -0.20
N THR A 455 -12.59 24.03 -1.31
CA THR A 455 -13.69 24.79 -1.90
C THR A 455 -14.65 23.92 -2.71
N THR A 456 -14.15 22.86 -3.35
CA THR A 456 -14.99 21.91 -4.10
C THR A 456 -15.96 21.15 -3.18
N TYR A 457 -15.58 20.90 -1.92
CA TYR A 457 -16.42 20.19 -0.96
C TYR A 457 -17.52 21.05 -0.30
N ARG A 458 -17.40 22.38 -0.35
CA ARG A 458 -18.37 23.31 0.27
C ARG A 458 -19.53 23.59 -0.67
#